data_AF-A0A024FK33-F1
#
_entry.id   AF-A0A024FK33-F1
#
_cell.length_a   1.000
_cell.length_b   1.000
_cell.length_c   1.000
_cell.angle_alpha   90.00
_cell.angle_beta   90.00
_cell.angle_gamma   90.00
#
_symmetry.space_group_name_H-M   'P 1'
#
loop_
_entity.id
_entity.type
_entity.pdbx_description
1 polymer ?
#
loop_
_entity_poly.entity_id
_entity_poly.type
_entity_poly.pdbx_seq_one_letter_code
_entity_poly.pdbx_strand_id
1 'polypeptide(L)' 'MKNNKLSGKNVLITSGAQGIGESITKDFIDCGAHVAIHYFSSATTANELKAYATSKG' A
#
# COMPACT_ATOMS: atom_id res chain seq x y z
N MET A 1 -15.03 11.89 2.26
CA MET A 1 -14.09 11.24 3.22
C MET A 1 -13.82 9.83 2.73
N LYS A 2 -12.54 9.40 2.63
CA LYS A 2 -12.23 7.99 2.37
C LYS A 2 -12.79 7.14 3.53
N ASN A 3 -13.34 5.96 3.20
CA ASN A 3 -14.06 5.11 4.15
C ASN A 3 -13.06 4.36 5.06
N ASN A 4 -13.16 4.55 6.37
CA ASN A 4 -12.22 3.96 7.34
C ASN A 4 -12.51 2.49 7.70
N LYS A 5 -13.41 1.81 6.97
CA LYS A 5 -13.72 0.38 7.19
C LYS A 5 -12.48 -0.52 7.21
N LEU A 6 -11.44 -0.13 6.47
CA LEU A 6 -10.20 -0.89 6.32
C LEU A 6 -9.09 -0.46 7.30
N SER A 7 -9.35 0.54 8.14
CA SER A 7 -8.37 1.02 9.11
C SER A 7 -7.95 -0.11 10.07
N GLY A 8 -6.64 -0.25 10.28
CA GLY A 8 -6.02 -1.28 11.11
C GLY A 8 -6.14 -2.72 10.59
N LYS A 9 -6.73 -2.94 9.40
CA LYS A 9 -6.78 -4.27 8.77
C LYS A 9 -5.42 -4.58 8.15
N ASN A 10 -4.97 -5.83 8.29
CA ASN A 10 -3.79 -6.32 7.58
C ASN A 10 -4.18 -6.76 6.16
N VAL A 11 -3.44 -6.32 5.15
CA VAL A 11 -3.71 -6.61 3.74
C VAL A 11 -2.40 -6.98 3.05
N LEU A 12 -2.42 -8.08 2.28
CA LEU A 12 -1.33 -8.46 1.38
C LEU A 12 -1.73 -8.14 -0.05
N ILE A 13 -0.88 -7.39 -0.76
CA ILE A 13 -1.07 -7.07 -2.17
C ILE A 13 0.06 -7.69 -2.96
N THR A 14 -0.27 -8.66 -3.81
CA THR A 14 0.67 -9.27 -4.76
C THR A 14 0.84 -8.38 -5.99
N SER A 15 2.08 -8.27 -6.47
CA SER A 15 2.44 -7.33 -7.53
C SER A 15 2.04 -5.88 -7.20
N GLY A 16 2.08 -5.52 -5.91
CA GLY A 16 1.56 -4.25 -5.40
C GLY A 16 2.43 -3.03 -5.69
N ALA A 17 3.56 -3.19 -6.37
CA ALA A 17 4.54 -2.14 -6.61
C ALA A 17 4.58 -1.66 -8.08
N GLN A 18 3.54 -1.93 -8.88
CA GLN A 18 3.45 -1.44 -10.26
C GLN A 18 2.00 -1.33 -10.75
N GLY A 19 1.76 -0.41 -11.69
CA GLY A 19 0.50 -0.27 -12.41
C GLY A 19 -0.72 -0.24 -11.48
N ILE A 20 -1.67 -1.15 -11.71
CA ILE A 20 -2.89 -1.25 -10.89
C ILE A 20 -2.56 -1.65 -9.44
N GLY A 21 -1.58 -2.54 -9.23
CA GLY A 21 -1.19 -2.99 -7.89
C GLY A 21 -0.66 -1.85 -7.03
N GLU A 22 0.07 -0.90 -7.63
CA GLU A 22 0.53 0.32 -6.97
C GLU A 22 -0.64 1.22 -6.55
N SER A 23 -1.59 1.46 -7.46
CA SER A 23 -2.77 2.28 -7.17
C SER A 23 -3.60 1.68 -6.04
N ILE A 24 -3.82 0.36 -6.07
CA ILE A 24 -4.53 -0.35 -5.00
C ILE A 24 -3.76 -0.20 -3.69
N THR A 25 -2.44 -0.37 -3.70
CA THR A 25 -1.61 -0.19 -2.51
C THR A 25 -1.76 1.20 -1.90
N LYS A 26 -1.69 2.26 -2.71
CA LYS A 26 -1.92 3.64 -2.25
C LYS A 26 -3.30 3.84 -1.64
N ASP A 27 -4.34 3.27 -2.24
CA ASP A 27 -5.69 3.39 -1.72
C ASP A 27 -5.90 2.67 -0.38
N PHE A 28 -5.30 1.49 -0.20
CA PHE A 28 -5.34 0.79 1.09
C PHE A 28 -4.54 1.52 2.17
N ILE A 29 -3.38 2.08 1.84
CA ILE A 29 -2.60 2.96 2.74
C ILE A 29 -3.46 4.14 3.18
N ASP A 30 -4.10 4.84 2.25
CA ASP A 30 -4.94 5.99 2.55
C ASP A 30 -6.21 5.65 3.36
N CYS A 31 -6.62 4.38 3.39
CA CYS A 31 -7.70 3.90 4.28
C CYS A 31 -7.20 3.53 5.68
N GLY A 32 -5.89 3.67 5.95
CA GLY A 32 -5.25 3.34 7.23
C GLY A 32 -5.06 1.83 7.44
N ALA A 33 -5.00 1.03 6.37
CA ALA A 33 -4.69 -0.39 6.46
C ALA A 33 -3.18 -0.62 6.68
N HIS A 34 -2.82 -1.72 7.34
CA HIS A 34 -1.45 -2.20 7.36
C HIS A 34 -1.19 -3.04 6.11
N VAL A 35 -0.33 -2.54 5.21
CA VAL A 35 -0.15 -3.13 3.88
C VAL A 35 1.19 -3.83 3.76
N ALA A 36 1.17 -5.12 3.41
CA ALA A 36 2.32 -5.88 2.95
C ALA A 36 2.34 -5.91 1.41
N ILE A 37 3.46 -5.52 0.83
CA ILE A 37 3.61 -5.40 -0.63
C ILE A 37 4.53 -6.54 -1.12
N HIS A 38 3.96 -7.50 -1.83
CA HIS A 38 4.77 -8.50 -2.54
C HIS A 38 5.12 -7.97 -3.93
N TYR A 39 6.41 -8.03 -4.27
CA TYR A 39 6.96 -7.62 -5.56
C TYR A 39 8.08 -8.59 -5.99
N PHE A 40 8.39 -8.63 -7.28
CA PHE A 40 9.50 -9.41 -7.82
C PHE A 40 10.70 -8.52 -8.18
N SER A 41 10.52 -7.56 -9.09
CA SER A 41 11.59 -6.70 -9.62
C SER A 41 11.45 -5.20 -9.27
N SER A 42 10.35 -4.79 -8.60
CA SER A 42 9.98 -3.37 -8.40
C SER A 42 10.32 -2.86 -6.99
N ALA A 43 11.54 -3.13 -6.51
CA ALA A 43 11.96 -2.79 -5.15
C ALA A 43 11.93 -1.28 -4.87
N THR A 44 12.31 -0.45 -5.85
CA THR A 44 12.31 1.02 -5.71
C THR A 44 10.92 1.54 -5.40
N THR A 45 9.92 1.21 -6.23
CA THR A 45 8.53 1.63 -6.03
C THR A 45 7.95 1.07 -4.73
N ALA A 46 8.29 -0.17 -4.36
CA ALA A 46 7.86 -0.73 -3.07
C ALA A 46 8.40 0.08 -1.87
N ASN A 47 9.65 0.54 -1.94
CA ASN A 47 10.25 1.38 -0.90
C ASN A 47 9.64 2.80 -0.87
N GLU A 48 9.30 3.37 -2.02
CA GLU A 48 8.58 4.65 -2.11
C GLU A 48 7.18 4.54 -1.49
N LEU A 49 6.43 3.46 -1.77
CA LEU A 49 5.14 3.19 -1.16
C LEU A 49 5.24 2.98 0.36
N LYS A 50 6.31 2.32 0.83
CA LYS A 50 6.60 2.19 2.26
C LYS A 50 6.84 3.56 2.89
N ALA A 51 7.68 4.41 2.28
CA ALA A 51 7.94 5.76 2.77
C ALA A 51 6.65 6.61 2.78
N TYR A 52 5.83 6.50 1.73
CA TYR A 52 4.52 7.11 1.64
C TYR A 52 3.61 6.66 2.80
N ALA A 53 3.53 5.35 3.08
CA ALA A 53 2.77 4.83 4.22
C ALA A 53 3.28 5.42 5.56
N THR A 54 4.59 5.42 5.79
CA THR A 54 5.17 5.98 7.03
C THR A 54 4.89 7.47 7.19
N SER A 55 4.79 8.24 6.10
CA SER A 55 4.45 9.67 6.15
C SER A 55 2.99 9.94 6.57
N LYS A 56 2.12 8.91 6.54
CA LYS A 56 0.69 9.03 6.85
C LYS A 56 0.35 8.72 8.31
N GLY A 57 1.32 8.23 9.10
CA GLY A 57 1.13 7.76 10.48
C GLY A 57 0.97 6.25 10.56
#